data_AF-A0A2M9K4B0-F1
#
_entry.id   AF-A0A2M9K4B0-F1
#
_cell.length_a   1.000
_cell.length_b   1.000
_cell.length_c   1.000
_cell.angle_alpha   90.00
_cell.angle_beta   90.00
_cell.angle_gamma   90.00
#
_symmetry.space_group_name_H-M   'P 1'
#
loop_
_entity.id
_entity.type
_entity.pdbx_description
1 polymer ?
#
loop_
_entity_poly.entity_id
_entity_poly.type
_entity_poly.pdbx_seq_one_letter_code
_entity_poly.pdbx_strand_id
1 'polypeptide(L)'
;MPGDSEAGGLAELRTLMPENDGRDEQVDWETMAGLWGTAFPADYMAFMAEYGAGSISEACAVLRPKPPFPGLESAMEEETANARDGWSGVETLTAVQETKAPVIAWGVTVAGDIACWRTTAENPNDWKVTVFRASGLQPWQEYDCGMTEFLRLTFTGALGECPFDDSTLWNRHPQRFMHWREQLRLLGVDDPWTNY
;
A
#
# COMPACT_ATOMS: atom_id res chain seq x y z
N MET A 1 -12.95 -6.29 -20.73
CA MET A 1 -13.11 -4.83 -20.58
C MET A 1 -12.67 -4.50 -19.16
N PRO A 2 -11.44 -3.98 -18.96
CA PRO A 2 -10.86 -3.86 -17.61
C PRO A 2 -11.36 -2.65 -16.80
N GLY A 3 -11.86 -1.60 -17.45
CA GLY A 3 -12.16 -0.32 -16.79
C GLY A 3 -13.41 -0.27 -15.90
N ASP A 4 -14.33 -1.23 -16.02
CA ASP A 4 -15.59 -1.22 -15.25
C ASP A 4 -15.43 -1.79 -13.83
N SER A 5 -14.45 -2.68 -13.61
CA SER A 5 -14.19 -3.28 -12.29
C SER A 5 -13.35 -2.35 -11.40
N GLU A 6 -12.41 -1.60 -11.98
CA GLU A 6 -11.52 -0.66 -11.28
C GLU A 6 -12.29 0.54 -10.69
N ALA A 7 -13.21 1.12 -11.48
CA ALA A 7 -14.09 2.20 -11.00
C ALA A 7 -15.10 1.70 -9.94
N GLY A 8 -15.51 0.44 -10.02
CA GLY A 8 -16.40 -0.21 -9.04
C GLY A 8 -15.72 -0.39 -7.68
N GLY A 9 -14.47 -0.85 -7.66
CA GLY A 9 -13.72 -1.09 -6.43
C GLY A 9 -13.52 0.17 -5.58
N LEU A 10 -13.10 1.28 -6.19
CA LEU A 10 -12.94 2.56 -5.49
C LEU A 10 -14.27 3.16 -5.04
N ALA A 11 -15.32 3.07 -5.86
CA ALA A 11 -16.65 3.54 -5.50
C ALA A 11 -17.23 2.77 -4.30
N GLU A 12 -17.07 1.45 -4.26
CA GLU A 12 -17.45 0.66 -3.08
C GLU A 12 -16.59 1.00 -1.86
N LEU A 13 -15.28 1.22 -2.05
CA LEU A 13 -14.38 1.61 -0.97
C LEU A 13 -14.83 2.90 -0.27
N ARG A 14 -15.32 3.91 -1.02
CA ARG A 14 -15.89 5.16 -0.44
C ARG A 14 -17.04 4.91 0.51
N THR A 15 -17.87 3.90 0.23
CA THR A 15 -19.00 3.55 1.10
C THR A 15 -18.52 2.94 2.42
N LEU A 16 -17.36 2.28 2.41
CA LEU A 16 -16.74 1.62 3.56
C LEU A 16 -15.77 2.55 4.32
N MET A 17 -15.22 3.55 3.65
CA MET A 17 -14.25 4.49 4.19
C MET A 17 -14.47 5.87 3.56
N PRO A 18 -15.29 6.73 4.16
CA PRO A 18 -15.56 8.06 3.60
C PRO A 18 -14.28 8.91 3.48
N GLU A 19 -14.17 9.65 2.39
CA GLU A 19 -13.01 10.45 1.98
C GLU A 19 -12.88 11.81 2.69
N ASN A 20 -13.67 12.07 3.74
CA ASN A 20 -13.78 13.38 4.41
C ASN A 20 -12.42 13.97 4.85
N ASP A 21 -11.51 13.10 5.27
CA ASP A 21 -10.16 13.45 5.75
C ASP A 21 -9.08 13.08 4.71
N GLY A 22 -9.48 12.76 3.47
CA GLY A 22 -8.64 12.46 2.32
C GLY A 22 -8.28 13.72 1.51
N ARG A 23 -7.17 13.66 0.78
CA ARG A 23 -6.72 14.72 -0.11
C ARG A 23 -5.85 14.16 -1.23
N ASP A 24 -6.04 14.67 -2.45
CA ASP A 24 -5.14 14.38 -3.58
C ASP A 24 -3.66 14.61 -3.20
N GLU A 25 -2.87 13.55 -3.29
CA GLU A 25 -1.44 13.58 -2.96
C GLU A 25 -0.62 14.34 -4.02
N GLN A 26 -1.17 14.57 -5.23
CA GLN A 26 -0.51 15.24 -6.35
C GLN A 26 0.82 14.58 -6.70
N VAL A 27 0.78 13.26 -6.92
CA VAL A 27 1.94 12.46 -7.32
C VAL A 27 2.25 12.72 -8.79
N ASP A 28 3.52 13.00 -9.08
CA ASP A 28 4.05 12.97 -10.45
C ASP A 28 4.36 11.52 -10.84
N TRP A 29 3.38 10.86 -11.44
CA TRP A 29 3.45 9.44 -11.80
C TRP A 29 4.50 9.13 -12.86
N GLU A 30 4.81 10.06 -13.77
CA GLU A 30 5.85 9.87 -14.77
C GLU A 30 7.23 9.84 -14.11
N THR A 31 7.51 10.81 -13.24
CA THR A 31 8.76 10.82 -12.46
C THR A 31 8.84 9.59 -11.56
N MET A 32 7.75 9.19 -10.89
CA MET A 32 7.76 8.01 -10.02
C MET A 32 7.99 6.71 -10.79
N ALA A 33 7.41 6.57 -11.99
CA ALA A 33 7.67 5.41 -12.83
C ALA A 33 9.15 5.33 -13.25
N GLY A 34 9.77 6.47 -13.53
CA GLY A 34 11.22 6.56 -13.80
C GLY A 34 12.08 6.15 -12.60
N LEU A 35 11.72 6.58 -11.38
CA LEU A 35 12.48 6.25 -10.16
C LEU A 35 12.34 4.77 -9.76
N TRP A 36 11.14 4.22 -9.85
CA TRP A 36 10.87 2.83 -9.47
C TRP A 36 11.22 1.83 -10.58
N GLY A 37 11.46 2.32 -11.80
CA GLY A 37 11.73 1.48 -12.99
C GLY A 37 10.50 0.72 -13.49
N THR A 38 9.32 1.07 -12.99
CA THR A 38 8.03 0.46 -13.33
C THR A 38 6.91 1.47 -13.09
N ALA A 39 5.84 1.38 -13.86
CA ALA A 39 4.58 2.07 -13.54
C ALA A 39 3.90 1.43 -12.31
N PHE A 40 2.89 2.12 -11.79
CA PHE A 40 2.10 1.69 -10.63
C PHE A 40 0.71 1.19 -11.05
N PRO A 41 0.05 0.33 -10.24
CA PRO A 41 -1.33 -0.08 -10.48
C PRO A 41 -2.29 1.12 -10.55
N ALA A 42 -3.22 1.09 -11.51
CA ALA A 42 -4.18 2.17 -11.72
C ALA A 42 -5.08 2.44 -10.50
N ASP A 43 -5.43 1.39 -9.76
CA ASP A 43 -6.28 1.50 -8.58
C ASP A 43 -5.59 2.21 -7.42
N TYR A 44 -4.29 2.00 -7.25
CA TYR A 44 -3.46 2.75 -6.32
C TYR A 44 -3.31 4.22 -6.74
N MET A 45 -3.09 4.49 -8.03
CA MET A 45 -3.02 5.87 -8.52
C MET A 45 -4.34 6.62 -8.26
N ALA A 46 -5.47 5.95 -8.45
CA ALA A 46 -6.79 6.49 -8.14
C ALA A 46 -7.00 6.68 -6.63
N PHE A 47 -6.58 5.72 -5.79
CA PHE A 47 -6.59 5.86 -4.34
C PHE A 47 -5.81 7.11 -3.88
N MET A 48 -4.62 7.33 -4.44
CA MET A 48 -3.76 8.46 -4.09
C MET A 48 -4.31 9.81 -4.57
N ALA A 49 -5.08 9.83 -5.66
CA ALA A 49 -5.76 11.04 -6.12
C ALA A 49 -6.95 11.43 -5.24
N GLU A 50 -7.51 10.48 -4.49
CA GLU A 50 -8.70 10.71 -3.67
C GLU A 50 -8.38 10.85 -2.18
N TYR A 51 -7.72 9.84 -1.61
CA TYR A 51 -7.34 9.81 -0.22
C TYR A 51 -5.95 10.39 -0.01
N GLY A 52 -5.03 10.12 -0.92
CA GLY A 52 -3.60 10.37 -0.75
C GLY A 52 -2.96 9.37 0.21
N ALA A 53 -1.80 9.73 0.77
CA ALA A 53 -1.20 8.92 1.82
C ALA A 53 -1.61 9.36 3.22
N GLY A 54 -1.49 8.44 4.16
CA GLY A 54 -1.97 8.67 5.51
C GLY A 54 -2.23 7.37 6.24
N SER A 55 -3.09 7.42 7.24
CA SER A 55 -3.45 6.27 8.06
C SER A 55 -4.91 5.89 7.88
N ILE A 56 -5.16 4.59 7.77
CA ILE A 56 -6.48 3.97 7.85
C ILE A 56 -6.67 3.49 9.29
N SER A 57 -7.60 4.13 10.00
CA SER A 57 -8.05 3.84 11.36
C SER A 57 -6.90 3.70 12.37
N GLU A 58 -5.83 4.47 12.18
CA GLU A 58 -4.61 4.44 13.01
C GLU A 58 -3.91 3.06 13.02
N ALA A 59 -4.29 2.16 12.10
CA ALA A 59 -3.88 0.76 12.09
C ALA A 59 -3.02 0.39 10.89
N CYS A 60 -3.20 1.05 9.74
CA CYS A 60 -2.37 0.84 8.55
C CYS A 60 -2.01 2.17 7.92
N ALA A 61 -0.72 2.40 7.68
CA ALA A 61 -0.25 3.54 6.92
C ALA A 61 -0.21 3.18 5.43
N VAL A 62 -0.84 3.99 4.58
CA VAL A 62 -0.66 3.94 3.12
C VAL A 62 0.54 4.80 2.76
N LEU A 63 1.53 4.17 2.12
CA LEU A 63 2.83 4.75 1.86
C LEU A 63 2.81 5.59 0.59
N ARG A 64 3.62 6.64 0.54
CA ARG A 64 3.74 7.48 -0.67
C ARG A 64 4.78 6.91 -1.62
N PRO A 65 4.52 6.92 -2.94
CA PRO A 65 5.57 6.72 -3.92
C PRO A 65 6.25 8.09 -4.08
N LYS A 66 7.27 8.39 -3.28
CA LYS A 66 8.09 9.63 -3.38
C LYS A 66 9.32 9.62 -2.48
N PRO A 67 10.44 10.29 -2.84
CA PRO A 67 11.59 10.47 -1.95
C PRO A 67 11.29 11.57 -0.91
N PRO A 68 11.60 11.40 0.38
CA PRO A 68 11.54 12.47 1.35
C PRO A 68 12.85 13.28 1.29
N PHE A 69 12.89 14.29 0.43
CA PHE A 69 14.05 15.20 0.30
C PHE A 69 15.38 14.50 -0.09
N PRO A 70 16.42 15.24 -0.50
CA PRO A 70 17.77 14.68 -0.53
C PRO A 70 18.21 14.37 0.91
N GLY A 71 18.16 13.09 1.29
CA GLY A 71 18.75 12.60 2.55
C GLY A 71 17.82 11.86 3.52
N LEU A 72 16.52 11.69 3.23
CA LEU A 72 15.72 10.65 3.89
C LEU A 72 15.23 9.62 2.86
N GLU A 73 15.19 8.36 3.25
CA GLU A 73 14.58 7.27 2.48
C GLU A 73 13.06 7.35 2.57
N SER A 74 12.36 7.02 1.49
CA SER A 74 10.90 6.94 1.52
C SER A 74 10.44 5.79 2.38
N ALA A 75 9.37 5.96 3.17
CA ALA A 75 8.74 4.83 3.85
C ALA A 75 8.37 3.71 2.87
N MET A 76 7.96 4.03 1.63
CA MET A 76 7.71 3.01 0.60
C MET A 76 8.99 2.27 0.20
N GLU A 77 10.12 2.97 0.09
CA GLU A 77 11.42 2.38 -0.25
C GLU A 77 11.97 1.52 0.88
N GLU A 78 11.91 2.03 2.11
CA GLU A 78 12.31 1.33 3.34
C GLU A 78 11.51 0.06 3.52
N GLU A 79 10.17 0.14 3.48
CA GLU A 79 9.33 -1.05 3.65
C GLU A 79 9.43 -2.01 2.47
N THR A 80 9.72 -1.50 1.26
CA THR A 80 10.07 -2.37 0.13
C THR A 80 11.38 -3.11 0.38
N ALA A 81 12.39 -2.46 0.95
CA ALA A 81 13.65 -3.11 1.31
C ALA A 81 13.45 -4.17 2.39
N ASN A 82 12.72 -3.84 3.47
CA ASN A 82 12.36 -4.77 4.55
C ASN A 82 11.63 -6.01 4.00
N ALA A 83 10.63 -5.80 3.15
CA ALA A 83 9.89 -6.85 2.47
C ALA A 83 10.81 -7.73 1.59
N ARG A 84 11.70 -7.13 0.79
CA ARG A 84 12.64 -7.88 -0.06
C ARG A 84 13.65 -8.71 0.76
N ASP A 85 14.11 -8.19 1.89
CA ASP A 85 15.00 -8.92 2.79
C ASP A 85 14.29 -10.15 3.38
N GLY A 86 13.04 -9.99 3.81
CA GLY A 86 12.18 -11.10 4.27
C GLY A 86 11.84 -12.13 3.19
N TRP A 87 11.89 -11.75 1.91
CA TRP A 87 11.68 -12.66 0.77
C TRP A 87 12.86 -13.62 0.55
N SER A 88 14.09 -13.13 0.76
CA SER A 88 15.32 -13.92 0.52
C SER A 88 15.44 -15.19 1.38
N GLY A 89 14.73 -15.23 2.52
CA GLY A 89 14.66 -16.40 3.40
C GLY A 89 13.71 -17.52 2.94
N VAL A 90 12.90 -17.28 1.90
CA VAL A 90 11.87 -18.23 1.42
C VAL A 90 12.31 -19.04 0.19
N GLU A 91 13.30 -18.55 -0.56
CA GLU A 91 13.80 -19.23 -1.77
C GLU A 91 15.21 -19.80 -1.57
N THR A 92 15.29 -21.10 -1.26
CA THR A 92 16.41 -21.92 -1.73
C THR A 92 15.88 -22.89 -2.79
N LEU A 93 16.59 -22.93 -3.93
CA LEU A 93 16.50 -23.89 -5.04
C LEU A 93 15.60 -23.49 -6.24
N THR A 94 16.06 -22.58 -7.08
CA THR A 94 16.58 -22.92 -8.42
C THR A 94 17.28 -21.71 -9.03
N ALA A 95 18.38 -21.97 -9.74
CA ALA A 95 19.35 -20.97 -10.13
C ALA A 95 18.89 -20.05 -11.28
N VAL A 96 19.52 -18.87 -11.30
CA VAL A 96 19.69 -17.95 -12.43
C VAL A 96 18.54 -16.96 -12.68
N GLN A 97 18.50 -15.88 -11.88
CA GLN A 97 18.69 -14.51 -12.38
C GLN A 97 18.78 -13.55 -11.20
N GLU A 98 19.67 -12.56 -11.31
CA GLU A 98 19.87 -11.44 -10.38
C GLU A 98 18.59 -10.57 -10.26
N THR A 99 17.50 -11.14 -9.77
CA THR A 99 16.23 -10.46 -9.64
C THR A 99 16.07 -10.07 -8.17
N LYS A 100 16.11 -8.75 -7.91
CA LYS A 100 15.58 -8.19 -6.67
C LYS A 100 14.22 -8.83 -6.43
N ALA A 101 13.94 -9.27 -5.20
CA ALA A 101 12.66 -9.90 -4.88
C ALA A 101 11.49 -9.07 -5.44
N PRO A 102 10.51 -9.71 -6.12
CA PRO A 102 9.56 -9.04 -7.01
C PRO A 102 8.41 -8.45 -6.21
N VAL A 103 8.73 -7.58 -5.26
CA VAL A 103 7.76 -6.90 -4.41
C VAL A 103 8.04 -5.40 -4.34
N ILE A 104 6.96 -4.63 -4.21
CA ILE A 104 6.95 -3.20 -3.87
C ILE A 104 5.91 -3.02 -2.75
N ALA A 105 6.33 -2.47 -1.60
CA ALA A 105 5.45 -2.17 -0.49
C ALA A 105 4.53 -0.99 -0.84
N TRP A 106 3.31 -0.99 -0.27
CA TRP A 106 2.36 0.12 -0.37
C TRP A 106 1.66 0.44 0.94
N GLY A 107 1.72 -0.47 1.90
CA GLY A 107 1.18 -0.25 3.24
C GLY A 107 1.99 -0.95 4.31
N VAL A 108 1.92 -0.41 5.53
CA VAL A 108 2.47 -1.04 6.73
C VAL A 108 1.48 -0.94 7.88
N THR A 109 1.24 -2.04 8.57
CA THR A 109 0.35 -2.08 9.74
C THR A 109 1.10 -1.72 11.02
N VAL A 110 0.37 -1.31 12.06
CA VAL A 110 0.95 -1.10 13.40
C VAL A 110 1.49 -2.38 14.03
N ALA A 111 1.08 -3.55 13.54
CA ALA A 111 1.65 -4.83 13.92
C ALA A 111 2.97 -5.15 13.21
N GLY A 112 3.37 -4.33 12.23
CA GLY A 112 4.58 -4.52 11.43
C GLY A 112 4.37 -5.39 10.19
N ASP A 113 3.12 -5.71 9.83
CA ASP A 113 2.85 -6.39 8.56
C ASP A 113 3.05 -5.42 7.40
N ILE A 114 3.71 -5.87 6.33
CA ILE A 114 3.95 -5.06 5.14
C ILE A 114 3.05 -5.55 4.01
N ALA A 115 2.15 -4.69 3.56
CA ALA A 115 1.32 -4.93 2.40
C ALA A 115 2.08 -4.51 1.13
N CYS A 116 2.25 -5.45 0.20
CA CYS A 116 3.01 -5.29 -1.02
C CYS A 116 2.18 -5.61 -2.26
N TRP A 117 2.68 -5.21 -3.43
CA TRP A 117 2.34 -5.81 -4.72
C TRP A 117 3.42 -6.80 -5.14
N ARG A 118 3.01 -7.91 -5.75
CA ARG A 118 3.92 -8.84 -6.44
C ARG A 118 4.12 -8.38 -7.88
N THR A 119 5.31 -7.92 -8.19
CA THR A 119 5.68 -7.26 -9.46
C THR A 119 6.17 -8.23 -10.53
N THR A 120 5.65 -9.47 -10.55
CA THR A 120 6.09 -10.50 -11.52
C THR A 120 5.37 -10.38 -12.87
N ALA A 121 4.18 -9.75 -12.92
CA ALA A 121 3.48 -9.51 -14.17
C ALA A 121 4.02 -8.23 -14.85
N GLU A 122 4.06 -8.23 -16.19
CA GLU A 122 4.55 -7.09 -16.97
C GLU A 122 3.67 -5.85 -16.81
N ASN A 123 2.36 -6.05 -16.73
CA ASN A 123 1.39 -4.99 -16.55
C ASN A 123 1.10 -4.76 -15.06
N PRO A 124 1.32 -3.55 -14.51
CA PRO A 124 1.07 -3.27 -13.09
C PRO A 124 -0.36 -3.49 -12.63
N ASN A 125 -1.36 -3.36 -13.51
CA ASN A 125 -2.76 -3.63 -13.14
C ASN A 125 -3.02 -5.13 -12.90
N ASP A 126 -2.12 -6.01 -13.34
CA ASP A 126 -2.19 -7.45 -13.09
C ASP A 126 -1.36 -7.87 -11.85
N TRP A 127 -0.78 -6.90 -11.12
CA TRP A 127 -0.08 -7.19 -9.87
C TRP A 127 -1.05 -7.56 -8.76
N LYS A 128 -0.68 -8.60 -8.03
CA LYS A 128 -1.45 -9.13 -6.92
C LYS A 128 -0.96 -8.53 -5.61
N VAL A 129 -1.87 -8.29 -4.68
CA VAL A 129 -1.48 -7.96 -3.31
C VAL A 129 -0.82 -9.17 -2.66
N THR A 130 0.29 -8.95 -1.97
CA THR A 130 0.93 -9.95 -1.11
C THR A 130 1.26 -9.28 0.22
N VAL A 131 0.89 -9.92 1.33
CA VAL A 131 1.19 -9.44 2.68
C VAL A 131 2.37 -10.22 3.23
N PHE A 132 3.37 -9.49 3.72
CA PHE A 132 4.44 -10.01 4.56
C PHE A 132 4.07 -9.78 6.03
N ARG A 133 3.68 -10.83 6.72
CA ARG A 133 3.28 -10.79 8.12
C ARG A 133 4.50 -10.70 9.03
N ALA A 134 4.39 -9.91 10.11
CA ALA A 134 5.45 -9.78 11.09
C ALA A 134 5.68 -11.09 11.87
N SER A 135 4.63 -11.89 12.04
CA SER A 135 4.68 -13.20 12.69
C SER A 135 4.36 -14.36 11.76
N GLY A 136 4.79 -15.55 12.16
CA GLY A 136 4.46 -16.81 11.49
C GLY A 136 5.63 -17.50 10.81
N LEU A 137 5.47 -18.81 10.56
CA LEU A 137 6.45 -19.65 9.86
C LEU A 137 6.38 -19.51 8.34
N GLN A 138 5.23 -19.06 7.82
CA GLN A 138 5.00 -18.71 6.42
C GLN A 138 4.49 -17.27 6.39
N PRO A 139 5.40 -16.28 6.42
CA PRO A 139 4.99 -14.89 6.60
C PRO A 139 4.35 -14.30 5.34
N TRP A 140 4.44 -14.97 4.19
CA TRP A 140 3.91 -14.46 2.93
C TRP A 140 2.54 -15.05 2.59
N GLN A 141 1.58 -14.17 2.31
CA GLN A 141 0.26 -14.55 1.84
C GLN A 141 -0.15 -13.70 0.62
N GLU A 142 -0.56 -14.37 -0.45
CA GLU A 142 -0.94 -13.73 -1.72
C GLU A 142 -2.47 -13.67 -1.87
N TYR A 143 -2.96 -12.57 -2.46
CA TYR A 143 -4.36 -12.29 -2.72
C TYR A 143 -4.54 -11.93 -4.19
N ASP A 144 -5.48 -12.60 -4.87
CA ASP A 144 -5.72 -12.43 -6.30
C ASP A 144 -6.55 -11.18 -6.64
N CYS A 145 -6.06 -10.01 -6.20
CA CYS A 145 -6.70 -8.71 -6.39
C CYS A 145 -5.69 -7.56 -6.24
N GLY A 146 -6.08 -6.38 -6.74
CA GLY A 146 -5.36 -5.11 -6.54
C GLY A 146 -5.58 -4.52 -5.14
N MET A 147 -4.94 -3.38 -4.87
CA MET A 147 -4.95 -2.75 -3.54
C MET A 147 -6.36 -2.37 -3.07
N THR A 148 -7.13 -1.70 -3.92
CA THR A 148 -8.45 -1.16 -3.53
C THR A 148 -9.45 -2.28 -3.22
N GLU A 149 -9.46 -3.32 -4.04
CA GLU A 149 -10.28 -4.51 -3.83
C GLU A 149 -9.83 -5.29 -2.60
N PHE A 150 -8.51 -5.42 -2.37
CA PHE A 150 -7.99 -6.03 -1.16
C PHE A 150 -8.46 -5.31 0.10
N LEU A 151 -8.40 -3.96 0.13
CA LEU A 151 -8.91 -3.17 1.26
C LEU A 151 -10.42 -3.39 1.45
N ARG A 152 -11.21 -3.36 0.36
CA ARG A 152 -12.65 -3.61 0.38
C ARG A 152 -12.99 -4.98 0.98
N LEU A 153 -12.32 -6.04 0.50
CA LEU A 153 -12.51 -7.41 0.99
C LEU A 153 -12.07 -7.55 2.46
N THR A 154 -11.00 -6.85 2.86
CA THR A 154 -10.54 -6.82 4.25
C THR A 154 -11.57 -6.18 5.16
N PHE A 155 -12.07 -5.00 4.80
CA PHE A 155 -13.02 -4.24 5.62
C PHE A 155 -14.37 -4.94 5.77
N THR A 156 -14.79 -5.66 4.72
CA THR A 156 -16.06 -6.42 4.72
C THR A 156 -15.93 -7.83 5.30
N GLY A 157 -14.73 -8.29 5.63
CA GLY A 157 -14.52 -9.64 6.13
C GLY A 157 -14.70 -10.73 5.07
N ALA A 158 -14.58 -10.39 3.79
CA ALA A 158 -14.87 -11.29 2.67
C ALA A 158 -13.66 -12.14 2.21
N LEU A 159 -12.47 -11.91 2.78
CA LEU A 159 -11.33 -12.83 2.64
C LEU A 159 -11.56 -14.12 3.44
N GLY A 160 -10.82 -15.19 3.14
CA GLY A 160 -10.94 -16.47 3.86
C GLY A 160 -10.51 -16.38 5.34
N GLU A 161 -9.63 -15.44 5.66
CA GLU A 161 -9.11 -15.16 7.00
C GLU A 161 -8.63 -13.70 7.12
N CYS A 162 -8.29 -13.26 8.34
CA CYS A 162 -7.72 -11.95 8.58
C CYS A 162 -6.33 -11.85 7.91
N PRO A 163 -6.10 -10.87 7.02
CA PRO A 163 -4.88 -10.84 6.23
C PRO A 163 -3.67 -10.29 6.97
N PHE A 164 -3.89 -9.68 8.14
CA PHE A 164 -2.88 -9.05 8.98
C PHE A 164 -2.84 -9.70 10.36
N ASP A 165 -1.75 -9.47 11.11
CA ASP A 165 -1.60 -9.95 12.48
C ASP A 165 -2.51 -9.20 13.46
N ASP A 166 -2.85 -7.94 13.15
CA ASP A 166 -3.86 -7.17 13.85
C ASP A 166 -5.21 -7.16 13.11
N SER A 167 -6.31 -7.22 13.88
CA SER A 167 -7.68 -7.33 13.35
C SER A 167 -8.42 -5.99 13.24
N THR A 168 -7.76 -4.85 13.45
CA THR A 168 -8.43 -3.53 13.46
C THR A 168 -9.08 -3.20 12.12
N LEU A 169 -8.53 -3.66 11.00
CA LEU A 169 -9.12 -3.47 9.68
C LEU A 169 -10.10 -4.59 9.27
N TRP A 170 -10.06 -5.74 9.94
CA TRP A 170 -10.75 -6.95 9.49
C TRP A 170 -12.23 -6.96 9.89
N ASN A 171 -13.11 -7.13 8.90
CA ASN A 171 -14.57 -7.20 9.10
C ASN A 171 -15.09 -6.02 9.96
N ARG A 172 -14.59 -4.82 9.66
CA ARG A 172 -14.95 -3.57 10.33
C ARG A 172 -15.12 -2.49 9.29
N HIS A 173 -16.26 -1.80 9.37
CA HIS A 173 -16.56 -0.59 8.62
C HIS A 173 -17.62 0.24 9.38
N PRO A 174 -17.68 1.58 9.22
CA PRO A 174 -16.77 2.34 8.37
C PRO A 174 -15.35 2.41 8.93
N GLN A 175 -14.36 2.31 8.06
CA GLN A 175 -12.98 2.68 8.37
C GLN A 175 -12.82 4.19 8.26
N ARG A 176 -11.82 4.75 8.94
CA ARG A 176 -11.54 6.19 8.87
C ARG A 176 -10.19 6.41 8.21
N PHE A 177 -10.16 7.15 7.12
CA PHE A 177 -8.89 7.64 6.59
C PHE A 177 -8.47 8.92 7.33
N MET A 178 -7.17 9.16 7.48
CA MET A 178 -6.60 10.44 7.89
C MET A 178 -5.35 10.72 7.07
N HIS A 179 -5.42 11.75 6.22
CA HIS A 179 -4.27 12.16 5.41
C HIS A 179 -3.09 12.64 6.30
N TRP A 180 -1.85 12.32 5.91
CA TRP A 180 -0.65 12.61 6.74
C TRP A 180 -0.48 14.09 7.12
N ARG A 181 -0.79 15.02 6.22
CA ARG A 181 -0.78 16.48 6.49
C ARG A 181 -1.72 16.85 7.65
N GLU A 182 -2.88 16.21 7.75
CA GLU A 182 -3.82 16.44 8.85
C GLU A 182 -3.29 15.85 10.16
N GLN A 183 -2.64 14.69 10.10
CA GLN A 183 -1.98 14.09 11.26
C GLN A 183 -0.90 15.02 11.83
N LEU A 184 -0.06 15.62 10.99
CA LEU A 184 0.94 16.62 11.43
C LEU A 184 0.27 17.85 12.06
N ARG A 185 -0.80 18.36 11.44
CA ARG A 185 -1.58 19.49 11.96
C ARG A 185 -2.13 19.20 13.36
N LEU A 186 -2.68 18.00 13.58
CA LEU A 186 -3.22 17.58 14.88
C LEU A 186 -2.13 17.41 15.94
N LEU A 187 -0.92 17.00 15.54
CA LEU A 187 0.24 16.92 16.43
C LEU A 187 0.84 18.29 16.77
N GLY A 188 0.31 19.39 16.21
CA GLY A 188 0.87 20.73 16.38
C GLY A 188 2.26 20.86 15.76
N VAL A 189 2.61 19.93 14.86
CA VAL A 189 3.81 20.02 14.05
C VAL A 189 3.44 20.89 12.87
N ASP A 190 3.94 22.13 12.87
CA ASP A 190 3.88 22.97 11.67
C ASP A 190 4.38 22.13 10.51
N ASP A 191 3.65 22.14 9.39
CA ASP A 191 4.08 21.46 8.19
C ASP A 191 5.52 21.92 7.93
N PRO A 192 6.54 21.05 8.14
CA PRO A 192 7.94 21.46 8.06
C PRO A 192 8.29 21.99 6.65
N TRP A 193 7.35 21.83 5.72
CA TRP A 193 7.48 21.99 4.29
C TRP A 193 6.64 23.16 3.74
N THR A 194 6.06 24.04 4.59
CA THR A 194 5.34 25.25 4.13
C THR A 194 6.24 26.41 3.67
N ASN A 195 7.57 26.30 3.81
CA ASN A 195 8.54 27.38 3.54
C ASN A 195 9.49 27.16 2.35
N TYR A 196 9.15 26.31 1.37
CA TYR A 196 9.98 26.11 0.17
C TYR A 196 9.16 26.11 -1.12
#